data_AF-A0A972UVS5-F1
#
_entry.id   AF-A0A972UVS5-F1
#
_cell.length_a   1.000
_cell.length_b   1.000
_cell.length_c   1.000
_cell.angle_alpha   90.00
_cell.angle_beta   90.00
_cell.angle_gamma   90.00
#
_symmetry.space_group_name_H-M   'P 1'
#
loop_
_entity.id
_entity.type
_entity.pdbx_description
1 polymer ?
#
loop_
_entity_poly.entity_id
_entity_poly.type
_entity_poly.pdbx_seq_one_letter_code
_entity_poly.pdbx_strand_id
1 'polypeptide(L)'
;MSKNLDIKNRLFILIKMLRYNLKIIFANKFFWFLLASFGFFIFLSIQFVIDGDTITVGTVYGMLLFPGILLIFYPTVFGIQNDDDSRMLEILFGIPNYRYKVWLVRILMIFILVFVILLVYGWLASILMVKINVLTMAYQLMYPITFLGALSFMFSTLIKNGNGTAVVMVLIGVALLILIDALERTQWNIFLNPFEIPRNFNQVIWEGVI
;
A
#
# COMPACT_ATOMS: atom_id res chain seq x y z
N MET A 1 24.33 -32.21 11.64
CA MET A 1 23.09 -32.71 11.00
C MET A 1 21.80 -32.16 11.62
N SER A 2 21.71 -31.91 12.95
CA SER A 2 20.46 -31.43 13.58
C SER A 2 20.07 -29.97 13.23
N LYS A 3 21.04 -29.06 13.01
CA LYS A 3 20.78 -27.67 12.58
C LYS A 3 20.03 -27.56 11.24
N ASN A 4 20.30 -28.44 10.28
CA ASN A 4 19.65 -28.41 8.96
C ASN A 4 18.19 -28.91 9.00
N LEU A 5 17.86 -29.82 9.92
CA LEU A 5 16.48 -30.25 10.19
C LEU A 5 15.66 -29.13 10.84
N ASP A 6 16.27 -28.35 11.74
CA ASP A 6 15.63 -27.18 12.37
C ASP A 6 15.35 -26.06 11.35
N ILE A 7 16.28 -25.78 10.43
CA ILE A 7 16.06 -24.78 9.37
C ILE A 7 14.94 -25.20 8.41
N LYS A 8 14.91 -26.45 7.96
CA LYS A 8 13.84 -26.96 7.10
C LYS A 8 12.48 -26.92 7.79
N ASN A 9 12.42 -27.29 9.07
CA ASN A 9 11.18 -27.22 9.85
C ASN A 9 10.71 -25.78 10.08
N ARG A 10 11.63 -24.85 10.38
CA ARG A 10 11.31 -23.42 10.50
C ARG A 10 10.79 -22.85 9.19
N LEU A 11 11.43 -23.19 8.06
CA LEU A 11 10.98 -22.77 6.74
C LEU A 11 9.59 -23.34 6.41
N PHE A 12 9.35 -24.62 6.72
CA PHE A 12 8.06 -25.28 6.51
C PHE A 12 6.94 -24.63 7.33
N ILE A 13 7.20 -24.34 8.62
CA ILE A 13 6.26 -23.64 9.49
C ILE A 13 5.99 -22.22 8.97
N LEU A 14 7.03 -21.51 8.53
CA LEU A 14 6.92 -20.17 7.97
C LEU A 14 6.07 -20.18 6.70
N ILE A 15 6.32 -21.08 5.75
CA ILE A 15 5.52 -21.23 4.52
C ILE A 15 4.05 -21.55 4.84
N LYS A 16 3.81 -22.44 5.80
CA LYS A 16 2.44 -22.76 6.25
C LYS A 16 1.78 -21.51 6.81
N MET A 17 2.46 -20.77 7.68
CA MET A 17 1.96 -19.52 8.26
C MET A 17 1.68 -18.45 7.19
N LEU A 18 2.56 -18.28 6.21
CA LEU A 18 2.35 -17.38 5.07
C LEU A 18 1.09 -17.76 4.29
N ARG A 19 0.93 -19.05 3.93
CA ARG A 19 -0.24 -19.54 3.18
C ARG A 19 -1.54 -19.31 3.94
N TYR A 20 -1.55 -19.56 5.25
CA TYR A 20 -2.74 -19.31 6.07
C TYR A 20 -3.10 -17.82 6.11
N ASN A 21 -2.12 -16.94 6.31
CA ASN A 21 -2.39 -15.50 6.34
C ASN A 21 -2.80 -14.95 4.97
N LEU A 22 -2.19 -15.42 3.87
CA LEU A 22 -2.65 -15.07 2.53
C LEU A 22 -4.09 -15.52 2.30
N LYS A 23 -4.45 -16.73 2.74
CA LYS A 23 -5.84 -17.18 2.68
C LYS A 23 -6.76 -16.24 3.47
N ILE A 24 -6.37 -15.78 4.66
CA ILE A 24 -7.17 -14.82 5.46
C ILE A 24 -7.33 -13.48 4.73
N ILE A 25 -6.24 -12.95 4.14
CA ILE A 25 -6.27 -11.68 3.39
C ILE A 25 -7.22 -11.80 2.18
N PHE A 26 -7.17 -12.91 1.44
CA PHE A 26 -7.99 -13.14 0.25
C PHE A 26 -9.39 -13.71 0.51
N ALA A 27 -9.66 -14.28 1.69
CA ALA A 27 -10.93 -14.96 1.99
C ALA A 27 -12.12 -14.02 2.18
N ASN A 28 -11.90 -12.71 2.21
CA ASN A 28 -12.96 -11.72 2.40
C ASN A 28 -13.11 -10.80 1.17
N LYS A 29 -13.62 -9.58 1.36
CA LYS A 29 -13.91 -8.63 0.28
C LYS A 29 -12.66 -8.03 -0.40
N PHE A 30 -11.44 -8.47 -0.04
CA PHE A 30 -10.20 -7.97 -0.65
C PHE A 30 -10.19 -8.15 -2.17
N PHE A 31 -10.75 -9.25 -2.69
CA PHE A 31 -10.85 -9.47 -4.13
C PHE A 31 -11.64 -8.37 -4.84
N TRP A 32 -12.72 -7.88 -4.22
CA TRP A 32 -13.50 -6.76 -4.74
C TRP A 32 -12.72 -5.46 -4.72
N PHE A 33 -11.89 -5.24 -3.69
CA PHE A 33 -10.99 -4.08 -3.62
C PHE A 33 -9.86 -4.15 -4.64
N LEU A 34 -9.31 -5.33 -4.91
CA LEU A 34 -8.34 -5.56 -5.98
C LEU A 34 -8.96 -5.23 -7.35
N LEU A 35 -10.18 -5.70 -7.59
CA LEU A 35 -10.90 -5.41 -8.83
C LEU A 35 -11.25 -3.93 -8.96
N ALA A 36 -11.70 -3.28 -7.86
CA ALA A 36 -11.96 -1.85 -7.83
C ALA A 36 -10.69 -1.05 -8.11
N SER A 37 -9.56 -1.40 -7.50
CA SER A 37 -8.25 -0.79 -7.73
C SER A 37 -7.85 -0.88 -9.20
N PHE A 38 -8.04 -2.05 -9.81
CA PHE A 38 -7.78 -2.25 -11.23
C PHE A 38 -8.73 -1.43 -12.11
N GLY A 39 -10.01 -1.35 -11.75
CA GLY A 39 -11.00 -0.52 -12.43
C GLY A 39 -10.63 0.97 -12.37
N PHE A 40 -10.24 1.47 -11.20
CA PHE A 40 -9.75 2.85 -11.04
C PHE A 40 -8.48 3.11 -11.84
N PHE A 41 -7.55 2.16 -11.88
CA PHE A 41 -6.36 2.27 -12.72
C PHE A 41 -6.72 2.46 -14.20
N ILE A 42 -7.61 1.62 -14.76
CA ILE A 42 -8.05 1.76 -16.15
C ILE A 42 -8.81 3.08 -16.35
N PHE A 43 -9.72 3.41 -15.45
CA PHE A 43 -10.53 4.63 -15.53
C PHE A 43 -9.64 5.88 -15.57
N LEU A 44 -8.70 6.01 -14.65
CA LEU A 44 -7.75 7.13 -14.64
C LEU A 44 -6.85 7.11 -15.88
N SER A 45 -6.41 5.93 -16.32
CA SER A 45 -5.57 5.80 -17.53
C SER A 45 -6.29 6.33 -18.77
N ILE A 46 -7.56 5.96 -18.95
CA ILE A 46 -8.39 6.47 -20.05
C ILE A 46 -8.56 7.98 -19.92
N GLN A 47 -8.81 8.47 -18.71
CA GLN A 47 -9.04 9.89 -18.49
C GLN A 47 -7.82 10.74 -18.85
N PHE A 48 -6.63 10.34 -18.43
CA PHE A 48 -5.39 11.04 -18.80
C PHE A 48 -5.13 11.04 -20.32
N VAL A 49 -5.54 9.98 -21.03
CA VAL A 49 -5.43 9.92 -22.49
C VAL A 49 -6.45 10.85 -23.16
N ILE A 50 -7.67 10.95 -22.62
CA ILE A 50 -8.73 11.83 -23.15
C ILE A 50 -8.39 13.30 -22.93
N ASP A 51 -7.88 13.65 -21.75
CA ASP A 51 -7.56 15.03 -21.38
C ASP A 51 -6.40 15.60 -22.23
N GLY A 52 -5.65 14.74 -22.91
CA GLY A 52 -4.64 15.15 -23.90
C GLY A 52 -3.41 15.84 -23.30
N ASP A 53 -3.25 15.78 -21.96
CA ASP A 53 -2.12 16.38 -21.26
C ASP A 53 -0.83 15.59 -21.55
N THR A 54 0.33 16.25 -21.40
CA THR A 54 1.61 15.57 -21.58
C THR A 54 1.78 14.51 -20.49
N ILE A 55 1.66 13.24 -20.88
CA ILE A 55 1.85 12.12 -19.94
C ILE A 55 3.34 12.05 -19.61
N THR A 56 3.69 12.49 -18.40
CA THR A 56 5.06 12.41 -17.88
C THR A 56 5.17 11.25 -16.88
N VAL A 57 6.40 10.93 -16.48
CA VAL A 57 6.65 9.94 -15.41
C VAL A 57 5.97 10.36 -14.10
N GLY A 58 5.91 11.66 -13.81
CA GLY A 58 5.20 12.24 -12.66
C GLY A 58 3.70 11.98 -12.71
N THR A 59 3.07 12.16 -13.87
CA THR A 59 1.64 11.87 -14.07
C THR A 59 1.32 10.40 -13.78
N VAL A 60 2.18 9.48 -14.25
CA VAL A 60 2.02 8.04 -14.00
C VAL A 60 2.16 7.70 -12.51
N TYR A 61 3.05 8.38 -11.78
CA TYR A 61 3.16 8.24 -10.32
C TYR A 61 1.86 8.62 -9.62
N GLY A 62 1.32 9.81 -9.90
CA GLY A 62 0.06 10.27 -9.30
C GLY A 62 -1.12 9.35 -9.65
N MET A 63 -1.17 8.86 -10.88
CA MET A 63 -2.18 7.90 -11.34
C MET A 63 -2.12 6.58 -10.57
N LEU A 64 -0.93 6.02 -10.34
CA LEU A 64 -0.74 4.73 -9.66
C LEU A 64 -0.90 4.84 -8.13
N LEU A 65 -0.70 6.03 -7.57
CA LEU A 65 -0.81 6.29 -6.14
C LEU A 65 -2.21 5.96 -5.61
N PHE A 66 -3.27 6.39 -6.29
CA PHE A 66 -4.63 6.17 -5.83
C PHE A 66 -5.02 4.67 -5.79
N PRO A 67 -4.83 3.88 -6.87
CA PRO A 67 -4.97 2.42 -6.81
C PRO A 67 -4.12 1.78 -5.70
N GLY A 68 -2.88 2.24 -5.52
CA GLY A 68 -1.99 1.75 -4.46
C GLY A 68 -2.53 1.96 -3.05
N ILE A 69 -3.09 3.15 -2.77
CA ILE A 69 -3.75 3.47 -1.50
C ILE A 69 -4.97 2.55 -1.29
N LEU A 70 -5.77 2.33 -2.33
CA LEU A 70 -6.96 1.47 -2.24
C LEU A 70 -6.59 0.01 -1.88
N LEU A 71 -5.50 -0.50 -2.46
CA LEU A 71 -5.00 -1.85 -2.19
C LEU A 71 -4.55 -2.04 -0.75
N ILE A 72 -3.85 -1.07 -0.17
CA ILE A 72 -3.38 -1.16 1.21
C ILE A 72 -4.48 -0.91 2.24
N PHE A 73 -5.47 -0.08 1.90
CA PHE A 73 -6.53 0.36 2.80
C PHE A 73 -7.34 -0.79 3.37
N TYR A 74 -7.91 -1.65 2.51
CA TYR A 74 -8.78 -2.73 2.98
C TYR A 74 -8.12 -3.69 3.98
N PRO A 75 -6.96 -4.32 3.66
CA PRO A 75 -6.37 -5.33 4.55
C PRO A 75 -5.82 -4.73 5.86
N THR A 76 -5.50 -3.44 5.90
CA THR A 76 -4.98 -2.78 7.13
C THR A 76 -6.10 -2.25 8.03
N VAL A 77 -7.17 -1.73 7.44
CA VAL A 77 -8.35 -1.20 8.16
C VAL A 77 -9.23 -2.34 8.70
N PHE A 78 -9.56 -3.32 7.86
CA PHE A 78 -10.47 -4.41 8.23
C PHE A 78 -9.76 -5.64 8.78
N GLY A 79 -8.42 -5.66 8.77
CA GLY A 79 -7.67 -6.83 9.23
C GLY A 79 -8.03 -7.26 10.65
N ILE A 80 -8.18 -6.30 11.57
CA ILE A 80 -8.42 -6.60 13.00
C ILE A 80 -9.84 -7.10 13.20
N GLN A 81 -10.81 -6.40 12.62
CA GLN A 81 -12.21 -6.82 12.68
C GLN A 81 -12.39 -8.23 12.10
N ASN A 82 -11.77 -8.53 10.94
CA ASN A 82 -11.87 -9.86 10.32
C ASN A 82 -11.27 -10.96 11.21
N ASP A 83 -10.24 -10.66 11.99
CA ASP A 83 -9.64 -11.59 12.94
C ASP A 83 -10.49 -11.79 14.20
N ASP A 84 -11.15 -10.73 14.69
CA ASP A 84 -12.12 -10.77 15.79
C ASP A 84 -13.32 -11.64 15.37
N ASP A 85 -13.89 -11.37 14.19
CA ASP A 85 -15.05 -12.08 13.64
C ASP A 85 -14.76 -13.58 13.41
N SER A 86 -13.50 -13.93 13.08
CA SER A 86 -13.09 -15.32 12.85
C SER A 86 -12.74 -16.09 14.13
N ARG A 87 -12.95 -15.52 15.33
CA ARG A 87 -12.51 -16.05 16.64
C ARG A 87 -11.02 -16.42 16.71
N MET A 88 -10.23 -15.88 15.78
CA MET A 88 -8.79 -16.12 15.74
C MET A 88 -8.11 -15.44 16.92
N LEU A 89 -8.64 -14.30 17.36
CA LEU A 89 -8.11 -13.55 18.50
C LEU A 89 -8.26 -14.31 19.82
N GLU A 90 -9.35 -15.04 20.06
CA GLU A 90 -9.50 -15.91 21.25
C GLU A 90 -8.44 -17.04 21.28
N ILE A 91 -8.21 -17.70 20.14
CA ILE A 91 -7.19 -18.75 20.02
C ILE A 91 -5.79 -18.17 20.21
N LEU A 92 -5.54 -16.97 19.67
CA LEU A 92 -4.26 -16.27 19.77
C LEU A 92 -3.99 -15.73 21.19
N PHE A 93 -5.02 -15.37 21.96
CA PHE A 93 -4.91 -14.95 23.36
C PHE A 93 -4.69 -16.11 24.33
N GLY A 94 -5.06 -17.34 23.93
CA GLY A 94 -4.71 -18.56 24.67
C GLY A 94 -3.21 -18.88 24.66
N ILE A 95 -2.43 -18.28 23.76
CA ILE A 95 -0.97 -18.48 23.65
C ILE A 95 -0.26 -17.17 24.05
N PRO A 96 0.46 -17.12 25.18
CA PRO A 96 1.12 -15.89 25.61
C PRO A 96 2.14 -15.41 24.57
N ASN A 97 2.12 -14.10 24.30
CA ASN A 97 3.10 -13.37 23.49
C ASN A 97 3.20 -13.72 21.98
N TYR A 98 2.15 -14.31 21.40
CA TYR A 98 2.11 -14.63 19.95
C TYR A 98 1.47 -13.55 19.06
N ARG A 99 0.63 -12.69 19.63
CA ARG A 99 -0.18 -11.69 18.89
C ARG A 99 0.64 -10.78 18.00
N TYR A 100 1.68 -10.14 18.54
CA TYR A 100 2.49 -9.16 17.81
C TYR A 100 3.24 -9.76 16.63
N LYS A 101 3.75 -10.99 16.77
CA LYS A 101 4.52 -11.66 15.71
C LYS A 101 3.63 -11.99 14.51
N VAL A 102 2.42 -12.50 14.76
CA VAL A 102 1.47 -12.84 13.68
C VAL A 102 1.04 -11.57 12.93
N TRP A 103 0.72 -10.51 13.67
CA TRP A 103 0.33 -9.23 13.10
C TRP A 103 1.44 -8.57 12.27
N LEU A 104 2.67 -8.53 12.79
CA LEU A 104 3.82 -7.99 12.07
C LEU A 104 4.07 -8.75 10.77
N VAL A 105 4.04 -10.08 10.82
CA VAL A 105 4.25 -10.88 9.60
C VAL A 105 3.12 -10.63 8.60
N ARG A 106 1.88 -10.47 9.06
CA ARG A 106 0.75 -10.12 8.17
C ARG A 106 0.92 -8.77 7.51
N ILE A 107 1.27 -7.73 8.25
CA ILE A 107 1.51 -6.39 7.68
C ILE A 107 2.64 -6.44 6.65
N LEU A 108 3.73 -7.14 6.96
CA LEU A 108 4.83 -7.34 6.02
C LEU A 108 4.36 -8.05 4.74
N MET A 109 3.56 -9.11 4.87
CA MET A 109 2.98 -9.81 3.71
C MET A 109 2.07 -8.89 2.88
N ILE A 110 1.26 -8.06 3.53
CA ILE A 110 0.39 -7.10 2.83
C ILE A 110 1.26 -6.11 2.05
N PHE A 111 2.32 -5.56 2.64
CA PHE A 111 3.22 -4.65 1.92
C PHE A 111 3.91 -5.33 0.74
N ILE A 112 4.37 -6.57 0.89
CA ILE A 112 4.95 -7.34 -0.21
C ILE A 112 3.92 -7.59 -1.32
N LEU A 113 2.69 -7.96 -0.94
CA LEU A 113 1.60 -8.19 -1.89
C LEU A 113 1.26 -6.92 -2.68
N VAL A 114 1.09 -5.78 -1.99
CA VAL A 114 0.83 -4.48 -2.62
C VAL A 114 1.98 -4.10 -3.55
N PHE A 115 3.23 -4.28 -3.12
CA PHE A 115 4.40 -4.01 -3.97
C PHE A 115 4.39 -4.85 -5.25
N VAL A 116 4.08 -6.15 -5.16
CA VAL A 116 3.97 -7.02 -6.34
C VAL A 116 2.85 -6.58 -7.27
N ILE A 117 1.69 -6.19 -6.74
CA ILE A 117 0.57 -5.68 -7.56
C ILE A 117 0.94 -4.36 -8.23
N LEU A 118 1.64 -3.46 -7.53
CA LEU A 118 2.13 -2.20 -8.10
C LEU A 118 3.15 -2.43 -9.22
N LEU A 119 4.01 -3.45 -9.12
CA LEU A 119 4.87 -3.83 -10.23
C LEU A 119 4.06 -4.25 -11.47
N VAL A 120 2.97 -5.00 -11.28
CA VAL A 120 2.06 -5.37 -12.38
C VAL A 120 1.39 -4.12 -12.97
N TYR A 121 0.87 -3.21 -12.15
CA TYR A 121 0.27 -1.98 -12.64
C TYR A 121 1.28 -1.06 -13.34
N GLY A 122 2.49 -0.92 -12.80
CA GLY A 122 3.56 -0.14 -13.42
C GLY A 122 4.01 -0.76 -14.75
N TRP A 123 4.06 -2.09 -14.84
CA TRP A 123 4.32 -2.77 -16.12
C TRP A 123 3.21 -2.52 -17.14
N LEU A 124 1.94 -2.61 -16.73
CA LEU A 124 0.80 -2.27 -17.59
C LEU A 124 0.83 -0.80 -18.02
N ALA A 125 1.09 0.12 -17.10
CA ALA A 125 1.23 1.54 -17.39
C ALA A 125 2.37 1.80 -18.39
N SER A 126 3.48 1.06 -18.27
CA SER A 126 4.59 1.16 -19.22
C SER A 126 4.25 0.72 -20.64
N ILE A 127 3.24 -0.15 -20.82
CA ILE A 127 2.74 -0.58 -22.12
C ILE A 127 1.71 0.41 -22.66
N LEU A 128 0.80 0.88 -21.79
CA LEU A 128 -0.34 1.69 -22.17
C LEU A 128 0.01 3.18 -22.39
N MET A 129 1.03 3.69 -21.71
CA MET A 129 1.33 5.13 -21.66
C MET A 129 2.75 5.46 -22.08
N VAL A 130 3.70 5.39 -21.14
CA VAL A 130 5.07 5.87 -21.30
C VAL A 130 6.03 4.84 -20.70
N LYS A 131 7.19 4.67 -21.34
CA LYS A 131 8.24 3.78 -20.82
C LYS A 131 8.75 4.31 -19.48
N ILE A 132 8.56 3.52 -18.43
CA ILE A 132 9.00 3.84 -17.07
C ILE A 132 9.87 2.72 -16.49
N ASN A 133 10.73 3.07 -15.54
CA ASN A 133 11.37 2.08 -14.69
C ASN A 133 10.38 1.60 -13.62
N VAL A 134 9.73 0.47 -13.91
CA VAL A 134 8.67 -0.13 -13.09
C VAL A 134 9.12 -0.35 -11.64
N LEU A 135 10.36 -0.81 -11.43
CA LEU A 135 10.88 -1.09 -10.10
C LEU A 135 11.05 0.20 -9.28
N THR A 136 11.60 1.24 -9.90
CA THR A 136 11.80 2.54 -9.25
C THR A 136 10.46 3.20 -8.93
N MET A 137 9.51 3.13 -9.86
CA MET A 137 8.15 3.63 -9.68
C MET A 137 7.46 2.95 -8.49
N ALA A 138 7.43 1.61 -8.48
CA ALA A 138 6.80 0.85 -7.40
C ALA A 138 7.50 1.11 -6.05
N TYR A 139 8.82 1.21 -6.04
CA TYR A 139 9.59 1.51 -4.82
C TYR A 139 9.24 2.88 -4.23
N GLN A 140 9.17 3.92 -5.08
CA GLN A 140 8.80 5.27 -4.63
C GLN A 140 7.34 5.35 -4.14
N LEU A 141 6.42 4.62 -4.79
CA LEU A 141 5.02 4.55 -4.36
C LEU A 141 4.86 3.87 -3.00
N MET A 142 5.77 2.98 -2.61
CA MET A 142 5.69 2.30 -1.32
C MET A 142 5.83 3.25 -0.13
N TYR A 143 6.51 4.40 -0.25
CA TYR A 143 6.65 5.33 0.88
C TYR A 143 5.29 5.87 1.39
N PRO A 144 4.46 6.55 0.57
CA PRO A 144 3.15 7.00 1.03
C PRO A 144 2.22 5.83 1.39
N ILE A 145 2.28 4.73 0.64
CA ILE A 145 1.41 3.57 0.83
C ILE A 145 1.70 2.87 2.15
N THR A 146 2.98 2.68 2.50
CA THR A 146 3.37 2.07 3.78
C THR A 146 3.06 2.99 4.96
N PHE A 147 3.24 4.30 4.80
CA PHE A 147 2.86 5.28 5.81
C PHE A 147 1.35 5.21 6.11
N LEU A 148 0.50 5.29 5.08
CA LEU A 148 -0.95 5.21 5.22
C LEU A 148 -1.41 3.83 5.71
N GLY A 149 -0.75 2.76 5.28
CA GLY A 149 -1.02 1.40 5.76
C GLY A 149 -0.69 1.22 7.24
N ALA A 150 0.44 1.76 7.70
CA ALA A 150 0.83 1.74 9.10
C ALA A 150 -0.10 2.61 9.96
N LEU A 151 -0.50 3.78 9.47
CA LEU A 151 -1.47 4.66 10.12
C LEU A 151 -2.85 3.99 10.24
N SER A 152 -3.31 3.36 9.15
CA SER A 152 -4.57 2.59 9.12
C SER A 152 -4.54 1.44 10.13
N PHE A 153 -3.41 0.74 10.23
CA PHE A 153 -3.24 -0.31 11.22
C PHE A 153 -3.24 0.22 12.65
N MET A 154 -2.59 1.36 12.92
CA MET A 154 -2.62 2.00 14.23
C MET A 154 -4.07 2.31 14.64
N PHE A 155 -4.84 2.99 13.78
CA PHE A 155 -6.23 3.31 14.10
C PHE A 155 -7.12 2.07 14.20
N SER A 156 -6.87 1.01 13.40
CA SER A 156 -7.64 -0.23 13.54
C SER A 156 -7.41 -0.87 14.92
N THR A 157 -6.20 -0.79 15.48
CA THR A 157 -5.94 -1.32 16.84
C THR A 157 -6.63 -0.52 17.95
N LEU A 158 -6.82 0.79 17.73
CA LEU A 158 -7.47 1.69 18.68
C LEU A 158 -8.99 1.54 18.66
N ILE A 159 -9.58 1.53 17.47
CA ILE A 159 -11.03 1.54 17.26
C ILE A 159 -11.62 0.12 17.32
N LYS A 160 -10.85 -0.90 16.90
CA LYS A 160 -11.27 -2.32 16.83
C LYS A 160 -12.54 -2.58 16.02
N ASN A 161 -12.90 -1.63 15.15
CA ASN A 161 -14.00 -1.71 14.21
C ASN A 161 -13.52 -1.18 12.86
N GLY A 162 -13.63 -2.00 11.82
CA GLY A 162 -13.14 -1.67 10.48
C GLY A 162 -13.91 -0.51 9.84
N ASN A 163 -15.24 -0.43 10.02
CA ASN A 163 -16.02 0.68 9.49
C ASN A 163 -15.64 2.00 10.17
N GLY A 164 -15.50 2.01 11.50
CA GLY A 164 -15.08 3.21 12.24
C GLY A 164 -13.68 3.66 11.85
N THR A 165 -12.76 2.72 11.69
CA THR A 165 -11.40 2.99 11.22
C THR A 165 -11.39 3.54 9.80
N ALA A 166 -12.22 3.00 8.90
CA ALA A 166 -12.33 3.49 7.53
C ALA A 166 -12.75 4.97 7.50
N VAL A 167 -13.75 5.35 8.29
CA VAL A 167 -14.23 6.74 8.40
C VAL A 167 -13.10 7.66 8.89
N VAL A 168 -12.39 7.27 9.94
CA VAL A 168 -11.27 8.07 10.48
C VAL A 168 -10.16 8.23 9.43
N MET A 169 -9.80 7.17 8.72
CA MET A 169 -8.79 7.23 7.67
C MET A 169 -9.23 8.10 6.48
N VAL A 170 -10.50 8.10 6.12
CA VAL A 170 -11.04 9.01 5.09
C VAL A 170 -10.96 10.47 5.56
N LEU A 171 -11.34 10.77 6.81
CA LEU A 171 -11.22 12.12 7.37
C LEU A 171 -9.77 12.60 7.40
N ILE A 172 -8.83 11.72 7.78
CA ILE A 172 -7.39 12.03 7.73
C ILE A 172 -6.94 12.25 6.29
N GLY A 173 -7.36 11.41 5.35
CA GLY A 173 -7.04 11.57 3.93
C GLY A 173 -7.51 12.94 3.39
N VAL A 174 -8.74 13.33 3.69
CA VAL A 174 -9.28 14.65 3.32
C VAL A 174 -8.49 15.78 3.99
N ALA A 175 -8.16 15.65 5.27
CA ALA A 175 -7.34 16.65 5.96
C ALA A 175 -5.95 16.79 5.31
N LEU A 176 -5.29 15.68 5.00
CA LEU A 176 -3.99 15.69 4.31
C LEU A 176 -4.09 16.34 2.93
N LEU A 177 -5.16 16.09 2.17
CA LEU A 177 -5.39 16.75 0.87
C LEU A 177 -5.52 18.27 1.01
N ILE A 178 -6.23 18.76 2.03
CA ILE A 178 -6.37 20.20 2.30
C ILE A 178 -5.02 20.82 2.67
N LEU A 179 -4.15 20.07 3.35
CA LEU A 179 -2.82 20.53 3.77
C LEU A 179 -1.74 20.39 2.69
N ILE A 180 -2.00 19.78 1.53
CA ILE A 180 -0.97 19.55 0.49
C ILE A 180 -0.25 20.84 0.11
N ASP A 181 -1.00 21.91 -0.19
CA ASP A 181 -0.40 23.18 -0.64
C ASP A 181 0.43 23.85 0.46
N ALA A 182 0.00 23.72 1.71
CA ALA A 182 0.75 24.23 2.87
C ALA A 182 2.02 23.40 3.16
N LEU A 183 2.01 22.12 2.81
CA LEU A 183 3.10 21.18 3.08
C LEU A 183 4.05 20.98 1.90
N GLU A 184 3.77 21.53 0.72
CA GLU A 184 4.49 21.27 -0.55
C GLU A 184 6.02 21.36 -0.41
N ARG A 185 6.52 22.34 0.36
CA ARG A 185 7.95 22.59 0.57
C ARG A 185 8.53 21.99 1.85
N THR A 186 7.74 21.22 2.58
CA THR A 186 8.12 20.65 3.87
C THR A 186 8.44 19.17 3.71
N GLN A 187 9.29 18.67 4.62
CA GLN A 187 9.63 17.24 4.69
C GLN A 187 8.42 16.36 5.09
N TRP A 188 7.29 16.98 5.45
CA TRP A 188 6.08 16.31 5.91
C TRP A 188 5.07 16.05 4.77
N ASN A 189 5.39 16.39 3.53
CA ASN A 189 4.53 16.07 2.39
C ASN A 189 4.58 14.56 2.09
N ILE A 190 3.55 13.84 2.54
CA ILE A 190 3.41 12.39 2.31
C ILE A 190 3.21 12.08 0.83
N PHE A 191 2.56 12.98 0.07
CA PHE A 191 2.23 12.78 -1.34
C PHE A 191 3.25 13.44 -2.28
N LEU A 192 4.49 13.63 -1.82
CA LEU A 192 5.57 14.18 -2.62
C LEU A 192 5.79 13.32 -3.87
N ASN A 193 5.74 13.94 -5.05
CA ASN A 193 6.06 13.28 -6.30
C ASN A 193 7.56 13.45 -6.61
N PRO A 194 8.39 12.39 -6.50
CA PRO A 194 9.83 12.50 -6.74
C PRO A 194 10.19 12.64 -8.23
N PHE A 195 9.21 12.46 -9.13
CA PHE A 195 9.40 12.53 -10.58
C PHE A 195 8.97 13.87 -11.19
N GLU A 196 8.43 14.78 -10.37
CA GLU A 196 8.11 16.14 -10.78
C GLU A 196 9.19 17.11 -10.29
N ILE A 197 9.51 18.10 -11.13
CA ILE A 197 10.39 19.20 -10.73
C ILE A 197 9.59 20.08 -9.76
N PRO A 198 10.14 20.44 -8.59
CA PRO A 198 9.47 21.35 -7.66
C PRO A 198 9.06 22.64 -8.37
N ARG A 199 7.81 23.07 -8.19
CA ARG A 199 7.29 24.32 -8.79
C ARG A 199 8.24 25.48 -8.45
N ASN A 200 8.69 26.19 -9.49
CA ASN A 200 9.66 27.30 -9.48
C ASN A 200 11.16 26.95 -9.41
N PHE A 201 11.57 25.72 -9.75
CA PHE A 201 12.98 25.42 -10.04
C PHE A 201 13.24 25.32 -11.55
N ASN A 202 14.30 25.99 -12.01
CA ASN A 202 14.81 25.79 -13.36
C ASN A 202 15.44 24.40 -13.46
N GLN A 203 15.16 23.66 -14.54
CA GLN A 203 15.62 22.28 -14.76
C GLN A 203 17.14 22.14 -14.59
N VAL A 204 17.90 23.16 -15.00
CA VAL A 204 19.37 23.23 -14.88
C VAL A 204 19.85 23.31 -13.43
N ILE A 205 19.13 24.01 -12.55
CA ILE A 205 19.50 24.14 -11.13
C ILE A 205 19.17 22.85 -10.38
N TRP A 206 18.10 22.17 -10.77
CA TRP A 206 17.71 20.89 -10.18
C TRP A 206 18.68 19.76 -10.52
N GLU A 207 19.16 19.67 -11.76
CA GLU A 207 20.20 18.72 -12.18
C GLU A 207 21.55 18.95 -11.49
N GLY A 208 21.82 20.15 -10.97
CA GLY A 208 23.05 20.46 -10.22
C GLY A 208 23.00 20.11 -8.73
N VAL A 209 21.82 19.74 -8.20
CA VAL A 209 21.60 19.42 -6.77
C VAL A 209 21.44 17.91 -6.53
N ILE A 210 21.04 17.15 -7.55
CA ILE A 210 21.00 15.67 -7.54
C ILE A 210 22.39 15.12 -7.91
#